data_AF-A0A2R6E8U6-F1
#
_entry.id   AF-A0A2R6E8U6-F1
#
_cell.length_a   1.000
_cell.length_b   1.000
_cell.length_c   1.000
_cell.angle_alpha   90.00
_cell.angle_beta   90.00
_cell.angle_gamma   90.00
#
_symmetry.space_group_name_H-M   'P 1'
#
loop_
_entity.id
_entity.type
_entity.pdbx_description
1 polymer ?
#
loop_
_entity_poly.entity_id
_entity_poly.type
_entity_poly.pdbx_seq_one_letter_code
_entity_poly.pdbx_strand_id
1 'polypeptide(L)'
;MLRYIAALLLVPLADAFLLVLVAAEIGPVLTVLIVVLTALLGMLLVRAEGRHTVRKIQQKLAEGEIPTDELLDGGLLLVAGALTLTPGLVTDALGIILVFPLTRIPIRAVVRDGEAEDAYDLSEDAYEVEFEDEDDDSD
;
A
#
# COMPACT_ATOMS: atom_id res chain seq x y z
N MET A 1 9.20 -2.69 32.38
CA MET A 1 9.73 -1.44 31.81
C MET A 1 10.42 -1.67 30.47
N LEU A 2 11.56 -2.38 30.42
CA LEU A 2 12.35 -2.57 29.18
C LEU A 2 11.54 -3.18 28.00
N ARG A 3 10.64 -4.13 28.28
CA ARG A 3 9.81 -4.80 27.26
C ARG A 3 8.87 -3.84 26.50
N TYR A 4 8.30 -2.84 27.19
CA TYR A 4 7.39 -1.86 26.56
C TYR A 4 8.15 -0.85 25.71
N ILE A 5 9.34 -0.42 26.17
CA ILE A 5 10.22 0.47 25.41
C ILE A 5 10.70 -0.24 24.15
N ALA A 6 11.07 -1.52 24.27
CA ALA A 6 11.45 -2.34 23.12
C ALA A 6 10.29 -2.47 22.12
N ALA A 7 9.06 -2.72 22.58
CA ALA A 7 7.89 -2.78 21.70
C ALA A 7 7.60 -1.43 21.02
N LEU A 8 7.66 -0.32 21.76
CA LEU A 8 7.45 1.04 21.24
C LEU A 8 8.48 1.42 20.16
N LEU A 9 9.69 0.86 20.21
CA LEU A 9 10.75 1.10 19.23
C LEU A 9 10.72 0.08 18.08
N LEU A 10 10.43 -1.19 18.37
CA LEU A 10 10.36 -2.26 17.37
C LEU A 10 9.20 -2.08 16.39
N VAL A 11 8.03 -1.66 16.86
CA VAL A 11 6.84 -1.46 16.00
C VAL A 11 7.11 -0.45 14.88
N PRO A 12 7.51 0.82 15.16
CA PRO A 12 7.78 1.79 14.09
C PRO A 12 9.01 1.42 13.25
N LEU A 13 9.99 0.70 13.81
CA LEU A 13 11.12 0.21 13.03
C LEU A 13 10.67 -0.85 12.01
N ALA A 14 9.89 -1.84 12.44
CA ALA A 14 9.36 -2.88 11.57
C ALA A 14 8.48 -2.30 10.46
N ASP A 15 7.66 -1.31 10.80
CA ASP A 15 6.82 -0.62 9.84
C ASP A 15 7.61 0.17 8.78
N ALA A 16 8.65 0.91 9.19
CA ALA A 16 9.52 1.61 8.25
C ALA A 16 10.20 0.61 7.28
N PHE A 17 10.58 -0.58 7.76
CA PHE A 17 11.09 -1.65 6.91
C PHE A 17 10.04 -2.18 5.93
N LEU A 18 8.79 -2.39 6.36
CA LEU A 18 7.70 -2.81 5.48
C LEU A 18 7.38 -1.78 4.39
N LEU A 19 7.35 -0.49 4.73
CA LEU A 19 7.16 0.57 3.75
C LEU A 19 8.26 0.59 2.69
N VAL A 20 9.52 0.37 3.09
CA VAL A 20 10.64 0.27 2.15
C VAL A 20 10.49 -0.96 1.24
N LEU A 21 10.05 -2.10 1.80
CA LEU A 21 9.81 -3.32 1.01
C LEU A 21 8.68 -3.13 -0.01
N VAL A 22 7.56 -2.53 0.41
CA VAL A 22 6.45 -2.18 -0.49
C VAL A 22 6.91 -1.17 -1.55
N ALA A 23 7.68 -0.15 -1.16
CA ALA A 23 8.25 0.82 -2.09
C ALA A 23 9.22 0.19 -3.10
N ALA A 24 9.91 -0.88 -2.75
CA ALA A 24 10.76 -1.63 -3.67
C ALA A 24 9.94 -2.44 -4.70
N GLU A 25 8.77 -2.95 -4.32
CA GLU A 25 7.93 -3.79 -5.20
C GLU A 25 7.01 -2.98 -6.12
N ILE A 26 6.30 -1.98 -5.60
CA ILE A 26 5.33 -1.18 -6.37
C ILE A 26 5.84 0.23 -6.73
N GLY A 27 7.03 0.59 -6.27
CA GLY A 27 7.65 1.90 -6.49
C GLY A 27 7.33 2.93 -5.40
N PRO A 28 8.23 3.90 -5.18
CA PRO A 28 8.11 4.86 -4.08
C PRO A 28 6.94 5.84 -4.27
N VAL A 29 6.67 6.26 -5.50
CA VAL A 29 5.56 7.20 -5.80
C VAL A 29 4.21 6.59 -5.45
N LEU A 30 3.98 5.34 -5.88
CA LEU A 30 2.73 4.62 -5.67
C LEU A 30 2.52 4.29 -4.18
N THR A 31 3.60 3.94 -3.49
CA THR A 31 3.60 3.71 -2.03
C THR A 31 3.21 4.97 -1.26
N VAL A 32 3.84 6.12 -1.58
CA VAL A 32 3.49 7.41 -0.97
C VAL A 32 2.04 7.77 -1.26
N LEU A 33 1.56 7.54 -2.49
CA LEU A 33 0.17 7.81 -2.85
C LEU A 33 -0.80 7.00 -2.00
N ILE A 34 -0.57 5.70 -1.83
CA ILE A 34 -1.40 4.83 -0.98
C ILE A 34 -1.38 5.32 0.46
N VAL A 35 -0.21 5.60 1.02
CA VAL A 35 -0.06 6.10 2.40
C VAL A 35 -0.83 7.40 2.62
N VAL A 36 -0.71 8.35 1.69
CA VAL A 36 -1.44 9.62 1.74
C VAL A 36 -2.94 9.38 1.64
N LEU A 37 -3.38 8.50 0.73
CA LEU A 37 -4.80 8.18 0.56
C LEU A 37 -5.39 7.56 1.83
N THR A 38 -4.67 6.62 2.46
CA THR A 38 -5.11 5.99 3.70
C THR A 38 -5.12 6.96 4.87
N ALA A 39 -4.13 7.85 4.96
CA ALA A 39 -4.10 8.90 5.98
C ALA A 39 -5.26 9.89 5.82
N LEU A 40 -5.57 10.28 4.58
CA LEU A 40 -6.72 11.13 4.26
C LEU A 40 -8.03 10.44 4.64
N LEU A 41 -8.21 9.16 4.27
CA LEU A 41 -9.40 8.40 4.64
C LEU A 41 -9.57 8.33 6.15
N GLY A 42 -8.54 7.93 6.89
CA GLY A 42 -8.62 7.86 8.35
C GLY A 42 -8.88 9.23 9.00
N MET A 43 -8.27 10.31 8.49
CA MET A 43 -8.57 11.67 8.93
C MET A 43 -10.03 12.06 8.67
N LEU A 44 -10.60 11.67 7.51
CA LEU A 44 -12.00 11.94 7.19
C LEU A 44 -12.95 11.19 8.13
N LEU A 45 -12.66 9.92 8.48
CA LEU A 45 -13.42 9.17 9.48
C LEU A 45 -13.37 9.84 10.86
N VAL A 46 -12.17 10.19 11.33
CA VAL A 46 -11.97 10.91 12.60
C VAL A 46 -12.71 12.24 12.58
N ARG A 47 -12.69 12.97 11.46
CA ARG A 47 -13.42 14.23 11.34
C ARG A 47 -14.93 14.04 11.31
N ALA A 48 -15.44 12.93 10.80
CA ALA A 48 -16.87 12.62 10.78
C ALA A 48 -17.38 12.30 12.20
N GLU A 49 -16.76 11.33 12.86
CA GLU A 49 -17.05 10.91 14.24
C GLU A 49 -16.88 12.08 15.23
N GLY A 50 -15.80 12.85 15.11
CA GLY A 50 -15.45 13.89 16.08
C GLY A 50 -16.47 15.02 16.15
N ARG A 51 -17.10 15.36 15.02
CA ARG A 51 -18.20 16.35 15.02
C ARG A 51 -19.41 15.85 15.79
N HIS A 52 -19.73 14.56 15.71
CA HIS A 52 -20.84 13.98 16.46
C HIS A 52 -20.53 13.94 17.95
N THR A 53 -19.32 13.53 18.33
CA THR A 53 -18.88 13.49 19.73
C THR A 53 -18.90 14.90 20.35
N VAL A 54 -18.34 15.91 19.68
CA VAL A 54 -18.34 17.30 20.19
C VAL A 54 -19.76 17.85 20.38
N ARG A 55 -20.69 17.55 19.46
CA ARG A 55 -22.09 17.97 19.61
C ARG A 55 -22.76 17.32 20.82
N LYS A 56 -22.53 16.03 21.06
CA LYS A 56 -23.06 15.32 22.24
C LYS A 56 -22.48 15.86 23.54
N ILE A 57 -21.18 16.15 23.56
CA ILE A 57 -20.52 16.80 24.71
C ILE A 57 -21.20 18.14 25.01
N GLN A 58 -21.38 18.99 24.00
CA GLN A 58 -22.04 20.30 24.17
C GLN A 58 -23.47 20.16 24.67
N GLN A 59 -24.22 19.19 24.17
CA GLN A 59 -25.61 18.93 24.57
C GLN A 59 -25.70 18.50 26.04
N LYS A 60 -24.94 17.48 26.45
CA LYS A 60 -24.96 16.98 27.84
C LYS A 60 -24.47 18.02 28.84
N LEU A 61 -23.45 18.82 28.48
CA LEU A 61 -23.01 19.94 29.31
C LEU A 61 -24.09 21.02 29.46
N ALA A 62 -24.89 21.27 28.43
CA ALA A 62 -26.01 22.20 28.50
C ALA A 62 -27.17 21.67 29.37
N GLU A 63 -27.33 20.35 29.45
CA GLU A 63 -28.29 19.67 30.31
C GLU A 63 -27.81 19.54 31.77
N GLY A 64 -26.56 19.96 32.06
CA GLY A 64 -25.95 19.86 33.39
C GLY A 64 -25.42 18.47 33.74
N GLU A 65 -25.39 17.57 32.77
CA GLU A 65 -24.85 16.21 32.91
C GLU A 65 -23.35 16.17 32.59
N ILE A 66 -22.62 15.24 33.22
CA ILE A 66 -21.19 15.04 32.95
C ILE A 66 -21.08 14.05 31.77
N PRO A 67 -20.52 14.46 30.60
CA PRO A 67 -20.44 13.61 29.40
C PRO A 67 -19.25 12.63 29.46
N THR A 68 -19.23 11.73 30.44
CA THR A 68 -18.08 10.83 30.65
C THR A 68 -17.80 9.94 29.43
N ASP A 69 -18.84 9.33 28.85
CA ASP A 69 -18.68 8.43 27.69
C ASP A 69 -18.21 9.18 26.46
N GLU A 70 -18.75 10.38 26.20
CA GLU A 70 -18.33 11.17 25.03
C GLU A 70 -16.91 11.72 25.17
N LEU A 71 -16.43 11.95 26.39
CA LEU A 71 -15.03 12.32 26.63
C LEU A 71 -14.09 11.14 26.37
N LEU A 72 -14.50 9.92 26.73
CA LEU A 72 -13.76 8.70 26.38
C LEU A 72 -13.74 8.48 24.87
N ASP A 73 -14.90 8.59 24.20
CA ASP A 73 -15.01 8.51 22.75
C ASP A 73 -14.12 9.58 22.08
N GLY A 74 -14.14 10.81 22.58
CA GLY A 74 -13.29 11.89 22.09
C GLY A 74 -11.80 11.59 22.27
N GLY A 75 -11.41 11.01 23.41
CA GLY A 75 -10.05 10.56 23.68
C GLY A 75 -9.61 9.44 22.74
N LEU A 76 -10.45 8.42 22.55
CA LEU A 76 -10.21 7.33 21.60
C LEU A 76 -10.06 7.85 20.17
N LEU A 77 -10.85 8.85 19.80
CA LEU A 77 -10.79 9.46 18.48
C LEU A 77 -9.49 10.24 18.25
N LEU A 78 -8.99 10.94 19.27
CA LEU A 78 -7.68 11.60 19.22
C LEU A 78 -6.55 10.58 19.09
N VAL A 79 -6.63 9.47 19.83
CA VAL A 79 -5.67 8.36 19.70
C VAL A 79 -5.75 7.76 18.29
N ALA A 80 -6.94 7.49 17.77
CA ALA A 80 -7.12 6.96 16.42
C ALA A 80 -6.58 7.93 15.35
N GLY A 81 -6.81 9.23 15.49
CA GLY A 81 -6.27 10.25 14.59
C GLY A 81 -4.74 10.33 14.64
N ALA A 82 -4.16 10.31 15.84
CA ALA A 82 -2.71 10.29 16.01
C ALA A 82 -2.08 9.02 15.42
N LEU A 83 -2.70 7.85 15.66
CA LEU A 83 -2.24 6.56 15.14
C LEU A 83 -2.41 6.44 13.62
N THR A 84 -3.40 7.10 13.03
CA THR A 84 -3.56 7.19 11.57
C THR A 84 -2.49 8.08 10.95
N LEU A 85 -2.06 9.12 11.68
CA LEU A 85 -1.06 10.07 11.22
C LEU A 85 0.34 9.46 11.20
N THR A 86 0.63 8.56 12.14
CA THR A 86 1.74 7.60 12.01
C THR A 86 1.33 6.56 10.97
N PRO A 87 1.89 6.59 9.74
CA PRO A 87 1.47 5.72 8.64
C PRO A 87 1.45 4.22 9.00
N GLY A 88 2.20 3.84 10.03
CA GLY A 88 2.56 2.48 10.29
C GLY A 88 1.55 1.51 10.83
N LEU A 89 0.52 1.99 11.51
CA LEU A 89 -0.54 1.08 11.97
C LEU A 89 -1.51 0.72 10.84
N VAL A 90 -1.75 1.67 9.93
CA VAL A 90 -2.58 1.43 8.75
C VAL A 90 -1.81 0.59 7.74
N THR A 91 -0.50 0.80 7.63
CA THR A 91 0.38 -0.01 6.79
C THR A 91 0.63 -1.40 7.38
N ASP A 92 0.67 -1.59 8.70
CA ASP A 92 0.67 -2.93 9.32
C ASP A 92 -0.65 -3.67 9.01
N ALA A 93 -1.81 -3.01 9.13
CA ALA A 93 -3.10 -3.64 8.82
C ALA A 93 -3.21 -4.01 7.33
N LEU A 94 -2.82 -3.09 6.44
CA LEU A 94 -2.79 -3.34 5.00
C LEU A 94 -1.70 -4.34 4.62
N GLY A 95 -0.54 -4.30 5.24
CA GLY A 95 0.58 -5.21 5.05
C GLY A 95 0.22 -6.62 5.48
N ILE A 96 -0.47 -6.81 6.61
CA ILE A 96 -1.03 -8.11 7.00
C ILE A 96 -2.08 -8.59 5.98
N ILE A 97 -2.92 -7.68 5.48
CA ILE A 97 -3.92 -8.01 4.44
C ILE A 97 -3.25 -8.31 3.09
N LEU A 98 -2.12 -7.68 2.74
CA LEU A 98 -1.37 -7.87 1.50
C LEU A 98 -0.43 -9.08 1.55
N VAL A 99 0.09 -9.40 2.74
CA VAL A 99 0.83 -10.63 3.04
C VAL A 99 -0.11 -11.83 3.02
N PHE A 100 -1.40 -11.62 3.28
CA PHE A 100 -2.44 -12.56 2.86
C PHE A 100 -2.80 -12.36 1.37
N PRO A 101 -3.07 -13.44 0.63
CA PRO A 101 -2.49 -13.66 -0.70
C PRO A 101 -3.40 -13.17 -1.85
N LEU A 102 -3.22 -11.95 -2.34
CA LEU A 102 -3.87 -11.48 -3.58
C LEU A 102 -2.95 -10.42 -4.22
N THR A 103 -2.09 -10.69 -5.20
CA THR A 103 -2.41 -11.25 -6.51
C THR A 103 -1.10 -11.64 -7.22
N ARG A 104 -0.66 -12.89 -7.08
CA ARG A 104 0.47 -13.47 -7.85
C ARG A 104 0.12 -13.69 -9.34
N ILE A 105 -0.55 -12.74 -10.01
CA ILE A 105 -1.09 -12.99 -11.36
C ILE A 105 -0.79 -11.91 -12.42
N PRO A 106 -0.75 -10.58 -12.21
CA PRO A 106 -0.48 -9.69 -13.35
C PRO A 106 1.01 -9.55 -13.71
N ILE A 107 1.94 -9.92 -12.81
CA ILE A 107 3.39 -9.80 -13.09
C ILE A 107 3.93 -10.94 -13.98
N ARG A 108 3.17 -12.03 -14.20
CA ARG A 108 3.59 -13.06 -15.17
C ARG A 108 3.22 -12.71 -16.62
N ALA A 109 2.37 -11.69 -16.81
CA ALA A 109 2.00 -11.21 -18.15
C ALA A 109 2.96 -10.15 -18.67
N VAL A 110 3.47 -9.26 -17.80
CA VAL A 110 4.34 -8.14 -18.24
C VAL A 110 5.81 -8.54 -18.36
N VAL A 111 6.30 -9.52 -17.57
CA VAL A 111 7.68 -10.02 -17.72
C VAL A 111 7.85 -10.89 -18.98
N ARG A 112 6.75 -11.32 -19.62
CA ARG A 112 6.81 -12.11 -20.85
C ARG A 112 6.86 -11.26 -22.14
N ASP A 113 6.75 -9.95 -22.02
CA ASP A 113 6.83 -9.01 -23.15
C ASP A 113 8.21 -8.33 -23.27
N GLY A 114 9.20 -8.70 -22.45
CA GLY A 114 10.56 -8.15 -22.52
C GLY A 114 11.64 -9.10 -23.04
N GLU A 115 11.32 -10.40 -23.20
CA GLU A 115 12.26 -11.44 -23.66
C GLU A 115 11.80 -12.11 -24.97
N ALA A 116 10.67 -11.66 -25.55
CA ALA A 116 10.10 -12.22 -26.78
C ALA A 116 10.43 -11.42 -28.04
N GLU A 117 11.10 -10.26 -27.93
CA GLU A 117 11.63 -9.52 -29.09
C GLU A 117 12.92 -10.17 -29.62
N ASP A 118 13.81 -10.63 -28.74
CA ASP A 118 15.08 -11.29 -29.11
C ASP A 118 14.90 -12.73 -29.64
N ALA A 119 13.69 -13.24 -29.80
CA ALA A 119 13.43 -14.58 -30.34
C ALA A 119 12.68 -14.56 -31.67
N TYR A 120 12.13 -13.40 -32.05
CA TYR A 120 11.35 -13.24 -33.28
C TYR A 120 12.24 -12.82 -34.46
N ASP A 121 13.20 -11.92 -34.22
CA ASP A 121 14.11 -11.39 -35.24
C ASP A 121 15.03 -12.48 -35.84
N LEU A 122 15.39 -13.47 -35.01
CA LEU A 122 16.28 -14.60 -35.35
C LEU A 122 15.62 -15.55 -36.35
N SER A 123 14.29 -15.52 -36.40
CA SER A 123 13.49 -16.35 -37.30
C SER A 123 13.18 -15.66 -38.62
N GLU A 124 13.38 -14.34 -38.74
CA GLU A 124 13.24 -13.63 -40.03
C GLU A 124 14.50 -13.80 -40.87
N ASP A 125 15.69 -13.63 -40.27
CA ASP A 125 16.98 -13.82 -40.94
C ASP A 125 17.21 -15.28 -41.42
N ALA A 126 16.66 -16.26 -40.70
CA ALA A 126 16.80 -17.67 -41.05
C ALA A 126 15.91 -18.09 -42.23
N TYR A 127 14.81 -17.38 -42.48
CA TYR A 127 13.92 -17.68 -43.60
C TYR A 127 14.33 -16.94 -44.88
N GLU A 128 15.12 -15.87 -44.79
CA GLU A 128 15.62 -15.17 -45.99
C GLU A 128 16.82 -15.89 -46.64
N VAL A 129 17.55 -16.73 -45.90
CA VAL A 129 18.72 -17.48 -46.41
C VAL A 129 18.34 -18.82 -47.07
N GLU A 130 17.14 -19.35 -46.84
CA GLU A 130 16.73 -20.67 -47.34
C GLU A 130 15.97 -20.65 -48.68
N PHE A 131 15.76 -19.47 -49.29
CA PHE A 131 15.25 -19.37 -50.66
C PHE A 131 16.40 -19.20 -51.67
N GLU A 132 16.97 -20.34 -52.02
CA GLU A 132 17.34 -20.71 -53.39
C GLU A 132 18.44 -19.88 -54.08
N ASP A 133 19.68 -20.08 -53.62
CA ASP A 133 20.73 -20.54 -54.52
C ASP A 133 20.52 -22.05 -54.77
N GLU A 134 19.71 -22.45 -55.77
CA GLU A 134 19.80 -23.78 -56.39
C GLU A 134 19.00 -23.83 -57.70
N ASP A 135 19.66 -23.48 -58.79
CA ASP A 135 19.47 -23.98 -60.17
C ASP A 135 20.70 -23.49 -60.93
N ASP A 136 21.86 -24.11 -60.70
CA ASP A 136 22.40 -25.26 -61.44
C ASP A 136 22.97 -24.89 -62.83
N ASP A 137 24.15 -25.44 -63.05
CA ASP A 137 25.11 -25.16 -64.09
C ASP A 137 24.61 -25.47 -65.51
N SER A 138 24.92 -24.59 -66.48
CA SER A 138 25.21 -25.02 -67.85
C SER A 138 25.90 -23.90 -68.66
N ASP A 139 27.24 -23.91 -68.71
CA ASP A 139 28.09 -24.00 -69.92
C ASP A 139 29.56 -23.59 -69.65
#